data_AF-A0A6A0IMK8-F1
#
_entry.id   AF-A0A6A0IMK8-F1
#
_cell.length_a   1.000
_cell.length_b   1.000
_cell.length_c   1.000
_cell.angle_alpha   90.00
_cell.angle_beta   90.00
_cell.angle_gamma   90.00
#
_symmetry.space_group_name_H-M   'P 1'
#
loop_
_entity.id
_entity.type
_entity.pdbx_description
1 polymer ?
#
loop_
_entity_poly.entity_id
_entity_poly.type
_entity_poly.pdbx_seq_one_letter_code
_entity_poly.pdbx_strand_id
1 'polypeptide(L)'
;MDQRKNLIAQWAFDARPILGRFHLWLEDVEESWSGTSVPPDGLSFVGGAMERSLVTATAVTALGTRLFGRFGEGKGASKSVTNQIKKDADAASAYALSEGLWYLTRSLPENHAILVSLGEGLMPKGGESPDMGSNPLLGFGRIYARPQVAKFLERRVHRLINEDGYKFEDFLAEIAAARMTVWGAAVDTLENTSRFAKGADTGPLSVLHLFDQPLRIARPYEGYMGVLTLPRAVVEKAAERSILLDVLTPRALVMEAIRDFYPGIRPENVHVWTLAGPTREPRIGKLWEEWRSAGAHLVGDGWALPSGHTAFTDSGTYAPTFLVGPYRDARGETHLFLTDGYAASAEAIQAASLDPILGLKSSMCLLSSVFEAPIARERLVVGLDPDAPDLPEQLRRVLDKDLSAEEADEYRHALRTARNAGMPVGTRTVTVDDFLPRKEWQVLSLSGFMLDDPYSGRPGVETLERGVYRVTTRAATKCGSLEARMTLRLMESFEESRLVFSPLLDRFYRGQDFRTRPVKISDSGRIRNELQTLASEFLEYFGDDGIRVKFDQIPEGVLARDKVELIREVLAWYKANHPIWFRWLEVS
;
A
#
# COMPACT_ATOMS: atom_id res chain seq x y z
N MET A 1 -20.07 -5.20 33.19
CA MET A 1 -18.63 -5.36 33.54
C MET A 1 -18.06 -6.64 32.94
N ASP A 2 -18.77 -7.77 33.01
CA ASP A 2 -18.29 -9.05 32.47
C ASP A 2 -18.17 -9.09 30.94
N GLN A 3 -19.09 -8.45 30.20
CA GLN A 3 -19.01 -8.39 28.74
C GLN A 3 -17.75 -7.67 28.21
N ARG A 4 -17.38 -6.51 28.80
CA ARG A 4 -16.16 -5.79 28.42
C ARG A 4 -14.90 -6.58 28.74
N LYS A 5 -14.85 -7.22 29.91
CA LYS A 5 -13.73 -8.10 30.29
C LYS A 5 -13.59 -9.28 29.33
N ASN A 6 -14.70 -9.92 28.95
CA ASN A 6 -14.69 -11.01 27.99
C ASN A 6 -14.25 -10.55 26.60
N LEU A 7 -14.68 -9.37 26.16
CA LEU A 7 -14.24 -8.78 24.90
C LEU A 7 -12.73 -8.55 24.89
N ILE A 8 -12.19 -7.88 25.91
CA ILE A 8 -10.74 -7.65 26.05
C ILE A 8 -9.99 -8.98 26.08
N ALA A 9 -10.47 -9.98 26.82
CA ALA A 9 -9.84 -11.29 26.90
C ALA A 9 -9.83 -12.00 25.53
N GLN A 10 -10.92 -11.91 24.76
CA GLN A 10 -11.00 -12.49 23.41
C GLN A 10 -9.98 -11.82 22.46
N TRP A 11 -9.94 -10.49 22.44
CA TRP A 11 -8.96 -9.75 21.63
C TRP A 11 -7.53 -10.05 22.04
N ALA A 12 -7.23 -10.05 23.34
CA ALA A 12 -5.91 -10.36 23.86
C ALA A 12 -5.48 -11.80 23.50
N PHE A 13 -6.42 -12.76 23.52
CA PHE A 13 -6.16 -14.14 23.15
C PHE A 13 -5.86 -14.27 21.66
N ASP A 14 -6.73 -13.75 20.79
CA ASP A 14 -6.58 -13.88 19.34
C ASP A 14 -5.37 -13.13 18.82
N ALA A 15 -5.14 -11.90 19.30
CA ALA A 15 -4.03 -11.06 18.89
C ALA A 15 -2.72 -11.31 19.65
N ARG A 16 -2.68 -12.31 20.53
CA ARG A 16 -1.52 -12.65 21.37
C ARG A 16 -0.20 -12.74 20.59
N PRO A 17 -0.13 -13.35 19.37
CA PRO A 17 1.12 -13.41 18.62
C PRO A 17 1.70 -12.03 18.29
N ILE A 18 0.84 -11.04 18.04
CA ILE A 18 1.24 -9.67 17.69
C ILE A 18 1.60 -8.89 18.94
N LEU A 19 0.72 -8.90 19.95
CA LEU A 19 0.95 -8.20 21.22
C LEU A 19 2.25 -8.67 21.90
N GLY A 20 2.47 -9.99 21.96
CA GLY A 20 3.68 -10.56 22.53
C GLY A 20 4.94 -10.27 21.71
N ARG A 21 4.81 -10.07 20.38
CA ARG A 21 5.95 -9.69 19.55
C ARG A 21 6.40 -8.25 19.80
N PHE A 22 5.45 -7.34 19.98
CA PHE A 22 5.75 -5.93 20.15
C PHE A 22 5.82 -5.49 21.61
N HIS A 23 5.76 -6.45 22.55
CA HIS A 23 5.82 -6.21 23.99
C HIS A 23 4.76 -5.18 24.40
N LEU A 24 3.51 -5.46 23.97
CA LEU A 24 2.36 -4.62 24.22
C LEU A 24 1.36 -5.36 25.11
N TRP A 25 0.79 -4.62 26.04
CA TRP A 25 -0.34 -5.07 26.84
C TRP A 25 -1.63 -4.39 26.37
N LEU A 26 -2.67 -5.18 26.10
CA LEU A 26 -4.00 -4.67 25.75
C LEU A 26 -4.77 -4.34 27.03
N GLU A 27 -4.93 -3.05 27.32
CA GLU A 27 -5.70 -2.60 28.49
C GLU A 27 -7.19 -2.62 28.22
N ASP A 28 -7.58 -2.27 27.01
CA ASP A 28 -8.96 -2.06 26.65
C ASP A 28 -9.17 -2.08 25.13
N VAL A 29 -10.38 -2.41 24.70
CA VAL A 29 -10.80 -2.36 23.30
C VAL A 29 -12.27 -1.96 23.22
N GLU A 30 -12.55 -1.00 22.36
CA GLU A 30 -13.91 -0.56 22.01
C GLU A 30 -14.18 -0.93 20.55
N GLU A 31 -15.33 -1.54 20.28
CA GLU A 31 -15.78 -1.89 18.94
C GLU A 31 -17.00 -1.05 18.57
N SER A 32 -16.97 -0.45 17.38
CA SER A 32 -18.11 0.17 16.74
C SER A 32 -18.38 -0.52 15.41
N TRP A 33 -19.57 -1.09 15.27
CA TRP A 33 -19.98 -1.85 14.09
C TRP A 33 -20.98 -1.08 13.25
N SER A 34 -20.82 -1.12 11.93
CA SER A 34 -21.80 -0.60 10.97
C SER A 34 -22.02 -1.61 9.84
N GLY A 35 -23.24 -1.73 9.32
CA GLY A 35 -23.60 -2.68 8.25
C GLY A 35 -24.90 -3.45 8.54
N THR A 36 -25.29 -4.31 7.60
CA THR A 36 -26.59 -4.99 7.60
C THR A 36 -26.66 -6.22 8.52
N SER A 37 -25.52 -6.83 8.85
CA SER A 37 -25.39 -7.88 9.88
C SER A 37 -23.93 -8.30 10.04
N VAL A 38 -23.41 -8.40 11.27
CA VAL A 38 -22.11 -9.04 11.53
C VAL A 38 -22.33 -10.56 11.47
N PRO A 39 -21.69 -11.30 10.54
CA PRO A 39 -21.83 -12.75 10.50
C PRO A 39 -21.29 -13.39 11.80
N PRO A 40 -21.85 -14.53 12.24
CA PRO A 40 -21.38 -15.24 13.45
C PRO A 40 -19.89 -15.59 13.41
N ASP A 41 -19.34 -15.81 12.22
CA ASP A 41 -17.98 -16.29 12.00
C ASP A 41 -16.95 -15.18 11.73
N GLY A 42 -17.37 -13.90 11.71
CA GLY A 42 -16.51 -12.74 11.41
C GLY A 42 -17.01 -11.90 10.24
N LEU A 43 -16.41 -10.72 10.06
CA LEU A 43 -16.76 -9.72 9.05
C LEU A 43 -16.42 -10.15 7.59
N SER A 44 -15.52 -11.12 7.42
CA SER A 44 -14.79 -11.42 6.19
C SER A 44 -14.44 -12.91 6.05
N PHE A 45 -13.83 -13.26 4.91
CA PHE A 45 -13.46 -14.63 4.56
C PHE A 45 -12.29 -15.22 5.37
N VAL A 46 -11.60 -14.43 6.21
CA VAL A 46 -10.47 -14.93 7.03
C VAL A 46 -10.91 -15.46 8.40
N GLY A 47 -12.14 -15.14 8.83
CA GLY A 47 -12.70 -15.54 10.11
C GLY A 47 -12.30 -14.64 11.29
N GLY A 48 -13.16 -14.55 12.31
CA GLY A 48 -13.09 -13.53 13.36
C GLY A 48 -11.78 -13.46 14.17
N ALA A 49 -11.15 -14.59 14.48
CA ALA A 49 -9.88 -14.59 15.22
C ALA A 49 -8.71 -14.04 14.36
N MET A 50 -8.70 -14.39 13.07
CA MET A 50 -7.70 -13.89 12.13
C MET A 50 -7.94 -12.40 11.81
N GLU A 51 -9.20 -11.98 11.71
CA GLU A 51 -9.58 -10.57 11.58
C GLU A 51 -9.02 -9.73 12.72
N ARG A 52 -9.28 -10.11 13.98
CA ARG A 52 -8.75 -9.39 15.14
C ARG A 52 -7.21 -9.35 15.16
N SER A 53 -6.56 -10.41 14.70
CA SER A 53 -5.10 -10.45 14.56
C SER A 53 -4.60 -9.46 13.50
N LEU A 54 -5.25 -9.38 12.34
CA LEU A 54 -4.92 -8.45 11.25
C LEU A 54 -5.22 -7.00 11.63
N VAL A 55 -6.35 -6.75 12.32
CA VAL A 55 -6.69 -5.44 12.88
C VAL A 55 -5.62 -5.01 13.88
N THR A 56 -5.20 -5.90 14.78
CA THR A 56 -4.13 -5.60 15.74
C THR A 56 -2.79 -5.35 15.06
N ALA A 57 -2.43 -6.13 14.03
CA ALA A 57 -1.21 -5.88 13.25
C ALA A 57 -1.21 -4.48 12.61
N THR A 58 -2.37 -4.05 12.09
CA THR A 58 -2.57 -2.71 11.53
C THR A 58 -2.49 -1.62 12.60
N ALA A 59 -3.08 -1.86 13.79
CA ALA A 59 -2.99 -0.94 14.93
C ALA A 59 -1.55 -0.75 15.40
N VAL A 60 -0.81 -1.85 15.56
CA VAL A 60 0.59 -1.83 15.98
C VAL A 60 1.48 -1.17 14.94
N THR A 61 1.16 -1.31 13.65
CA THR A 61 1.85 -0.61 12.57
C THR A 61 1.66 0.91 12.68
N ALA A 62 0.42 1.37 12.88
CA ALA A 62 0.14 2.79 13.05
C ALA A 62 0.82 3.37 14.31
N LEU A 63 0.73 2.66 15.44
CA LEU A 63 1.39 3.03 16.70
C LEU A 63 2.91 3.10 16.56
N GLY A 64 3.52 2.03 16.05
CA GLY A 64 4.97 1.92 15.90
C GLY A 64 5.53 3.00 14.99
N THR A 65 4.86 3.25 13.86
CA THR A 65 5.26 4.30 12.93
C THR A 65 5.12 5.67 13.55
N ARG A 66 3.99 5.97 14.21
CA ARG A 66 3.77 7.27 14.84
C ARG A 66 4.80 7.60 15.92
N LEU A 67 5.19 6.61 16.72
CA LEU A 67 6.12 6.79 17.84
C LEU A 67 7.59 6.73 17.42
N PHE A 68 7.94 5.84 16.48
CA PHE A 68 9.33 5.47 16.20
C PHE A 68 9.76 5.73 14.75
N GLY A 69 8.84 6.17 13.89
CA GLY A 69 9.08 6.52 12.48
C GLY A 69 9.61 7.93 12.24
N ARG A 70 10.04 8.68 13.27
CA ARG A 70 10.62 10.04 13.14
C ARG A 70 9.64 11.12 12.65
N PHE A 71 8.40 11.07 13.15
CA PHE A 71 7.34 12.03 12.81
C PHE A 71 7.78 13.49 13.00
N GLY A 72 7.62 14.31 11.96
CA GLY A 72 7.89 15.74 12.01
C GLY A 72 9.35 16.16 12.02
N GLU A 73 10.31 15.24 12.09
CA GLU A 73 11.74 15.56 12.10
C GLU A 73 12.23 16.20 10.79
N GLY A 74 11.48 16.05 9.70
CA GLY A 74 11.81 16.63 8.40
C GLY A 74 11.34 18.08 8.23
N LYS A 75 10.66 18.66 9.24
CA LYS A 75 10.15 20.03 9.18
C LYS A 75 11.30 21.04 9.14
N GLY A 76 11.35 21.84 8.07
CA GLY A 76 12.40 22.84 7.86
C GLY A 76 13.77 22.25 7.46
N ALA A 77 13.87 20.93 7.28
CA ALA A 77 15.08 20.27 6.84
C ALA A 77 15.30 20.43 5.32
N SER A 78 16.52 20.13 4.85
CA SER A 78 16.81 20.09 3.41
C SER A 78 16.07 18.93 2.73
N LYS A 79 15.85 19.02 1.42
CA LYS A 79 15.19 17.96 0.63
C LYS A 79 15.84 16.58 0.84
N SER A 80 17.18 16.53 0.92
CA SER A 80 17.94 15.30 1.16
C SER A 80 17.61 14.69 2.52
N VAL A 81 17.64 15.51 3.58
CA VAL A 81 17.33 15.06 4.95
C VAL A 81 15.86 14.63 5.07
N THR A 82 14.92 15.41 4.50
CA THR A 82 13.50 15.01 4.48
C THR A 82 13.30 13.69 3.75
N ASN A 83 13.99 13.46 2.63
CA ASN A 83 13.92 12.18 1.91
C ASN A 83 14.46 11.01 2.74
N GLN A 84 15.53 11.21 3.50
CA GLN A 84 16.03 10.17 4.41
C GLN A 84 15.01 9.85 5.50
N ILE A 85 14.40 10.87 6.11
CA ILE A 85 13.38 10.68 7.15
C ILE A 85 12.16 9.95 6.60
N LYS A 86 11.74 10.26 5.37
CA LYS A 86 10.67 9.52 4.69
C LYS A 86 11.01 8.03 4.57
N LYS A 87 12.20 7.70 4.05
CA LYS A 87 12.68 6.32 3.93
C LYS A 87 12.71 5.59 5.28
N ASP A 88 13.19 6.26 6.32
CA ASP A 88 13.23 5.67 7.67
C ASP A 88 11.82 5.41 8.22
N ALA A 89 10.87 6.32 7.96
CA ALA A 89 9.47 6.17 8.37
C ALA A 89 8.79 5.00 7.65
N ASP A 90 8.95 4.90 6.33
CA ASP A 90 8.43 3.79 5.52
C ASP A 90 9.05 2.46 5.98
N ALA A 91 10.35 2.43 6.25
CA ALA A 91 11.04 1.25 6.75
C ALA A 91 10.52 0.80 8.12
N ALA A 92 10.28 1.73 9.05
CA ALA A 92 9.72 1.44 10.36
C ALA A 92 8.29 0.88 10.25
N SER A 93 7.45 1.49 9.41
CA SER A 93 6.08 1.03 9.18
C SER A 93 6.04 -0.36 8.56
N ALA A 94 6.78 -0.56 7.48
CA ALA A 94 6.85 -1.84 6.80
C ALA A 94 7.40 -2.95 7.67
N TYR A 95 8.38 -2.66 8.52
CA TYR A 95 8.88 -3.62 9.49
C TYR A 95 7.80 -4.01 10.51
N ALA A 96 7.05 -3.04 11.05
CA ALA A 96 6.00 -3.33 12.02
C ALA A 96 4.91 -4.22 11.42
N LEU A 97 4.43 -3.90 10.22
CA LEU A 97 3.43 -4.71 9.55
C LEU A 97 3.98 -6.09 9.16
N SER A 98 5.18 -6.16 8.59
CA SER A 98 5.83 -7.42 8.19
C SER A 98 6.05 -8.36 9.37
N GLU A 99 6.52 -7.87 10.52
CA GLU A 99 6.67 -8.69 11.71
C GLU A 99 5.32 -9.10 12.30
N GLY A 100 4.29 -8.25 12.20
CA GLY A 100 2.91 -8.62 12.49
C GLY A 100 2.43 -9.79 11.63
N LEU A 101 2.52 -9.65 10.31
CA LEU A 101 2.16 -10.68 9.33
C LEU A 101 2.96 -11.97 9.53
N TRP A 102 4.25 -11.87 9.85
CA TRP A 102 5.09 -13.02 10.16
C TRP A 102 4.61 -13.75 11.41
N TYR A 103 4.27 -13.01 12.47
CA TYR A 103 3.86 -13.64 13.72
C TYR A 103 2.47 -14.29 13.64
N LEU A 104 1.55 -13.71 12.86
CA LEU A 104 0.23 -14.29 12.63
C LEU A 104 0.27 -15.53 11.73
N THR A 105 1.35 -15.79 10.97
CA THR A 105 1.45 -17.00 10.12
C THR A 105 1.24 -18.30 10.90
N ARG A 106 1.55 -18.28 12.21
CA ARG A 106 1.34 -19.42 13.12
C ARG A 106 -0.14 -19.73 13.36
N SER A 107 -1.00 -18.75 13.14
CA SER A 107 -2.45 -18.86 13.25
C SER A 107 -3.13 -19.09 11.90
N LEU A 108 -2.39 -19.03 10.77
CA LEU A 108 -2.95 -19.39 9.47
C LEU A 108 -3.26 -20.89 9.40
N PRO A 109 -4.33 -21.28 8.70
CA PRO A 109 -4.56 -22.68 8.36
C PRO A 109 -3.38 -23.27 7.59
N GLU A 110 -3.18 -24.58 7.69
CA GLU A 110 -1.92 -25.23 7.26
C GLU A 110 -1.60 -25.09 5.77
N ASN A 111 -2.61 -24.92 4.92
CA ASN A 111 -2.49 -24.75 3.47
C ASN A 111 -2.69 -23.30 3.00
N HIS A 112 -2.70 -22.33 3.91
CA HIS A 112 -2.95 -20.93 3.59
C HIS A 112 -1.67 -20.08 3.56
N ALA A 113 -1.66 -19.08 2.70
CA ALA A 113 -0.63 -18.06 2.60
C ALA A 113 -1.22 -16.67 2.33
N ILE A 114 -0.53 -15.64 2.81
CA ILE A 114 -0.69 -14.27 2.31
C ILE A 114 0.44 -14.02 1.32
N LEU A 115 0.10 -13.56 0.11
CA LEU A 115 1.03 -13.17 -0.95
C LEU A 115 0.87 -11.68 -1.22
N VAL A 116 1.92 -10.90 -0.96
CA VAL A 116 1.93 -9.48 -1.34
C VAL A 116 1.96 -9.38 -2.87
N SER A 117 0.86 -8.89 -3.44
CA SER A 117 0.66 -8.72 -4.88
C SER A 117 0.81 -7.25 -5.30
N LEU A 118 0.63 -6.31 -4.37
CA LEU A 118 0.93 -4.89 -4.50
C LEU A 118 1.57 -4.42 -3.18
N GLY A 119 2.66 -3.69 -3.22
CA GLY A 119 3.41 -3.30 -2.02
C GLY A 119 4.50 -2.27 -2.29
N GLU A 120 5.30 -1.97 -1.27
CA GLU A 120 6.42 -1.02 -1.31
C GLU A 120 7.58 -1.58 -2.17
N GLY A 121 7.51 -1.37 -3.47
CA GLY A 121 8.52 -1.81 -4.43
C GLY A 121 8.67 -3.34 -4.56
N LEU A 122 9.85 -3.78 -4.99
CA LEU A 122 10.14 -5.15 -5.42
C LEU A 122 10.86 -6.00 -4.35
N MET A 123 10.49 -7.25 -4.06
CA MET A 123 11.42 -8.10 -3.28
C MET A 123 12.59 -8.54 -4.18
N PRO A 124 13.88 -8.25 -3.89
CA PRO A 124 14.96 -8.75 -4.73
C PRO A 124 15.04 -10.26 -4.60
N LYS A 125 14.70 -10.98 -5.69
CA LYS A 125 14.63 -12.45 -5.72
C LYS A 125 15.61 -13.07 -6.74
N GLY A 126 16.76 -12.43 -6.93
CA GLY A 126 17.85 -12.94 -7.75
C GLY A 126 17.53 -12.83 -9.25
N GLY A 127 18.01 -11.77 -9.89
CA GLY A 127 17.86 -11.57 -11.34
C GLY A 127 17.56 -10.15 -11.83
N GLU A 128 17.34 -9.17 -10.94
CA GLU A 128 16.84 -7.84 -11.34
C GLU A 128 17.92 -6.75 -11.49
N SER A 129 17.61 -5.76 -12.33
CA SER A 129 18.42 -4.57 -12.64
C SER A 129 18.17 -3.40 -11.66
N PRO A 130 19.06 -2.39 -11.59
CA PRO A 130 19.09 -1.32 -10.58
C PRO A 130 17.81 -0.46 -10.42
N ASP A 131 16.94 -0.41 -11.43
CA ASP A 131 15.81 0.55 -11.47
C ASP A 131 14.55 0.09 -10.73
N MET A 132 14.56 -1.08 -10.08
CA MET A 132 13.36 -1.70 -9.50
C MET A 132 13.32 -1.60 -7.98
N GLY A 133 13.32 -0.37 -7.45
CA GLY A 133 13.46 -0.03 -6.02
C GLY A 133 12.66 -0.89 -5.03
N SER A 134 13.10 -0.96 -3.76
CA SER A 134 12.41 -1.84 -2.81
C SER A 134 12.65 -1.68 -1.33
N ASN A 135 11.54 -1.76 -0.57
CA ASN A 135 11.54 -2.32 0.76
C ASN A 135 11.07 -3.80 0.71
N PRO A 136 11.98 -4.79 0.68
CA PRO A 136 11.64 -6.20 0.57
C PRO A 136 10.82 -6.75 1.72
N LEU A 137 10.70 -6.07 2.86
CA LEU A 137 9.89 -6.61 3.94
C LEU A 137 8.44 -6.80 3.49
N LEU A 138 7.92 -5.96 2.58
CA LEU A 138 6.55 -6.01 2.02
C LEU A 138 6.54 -5.75 0.51
N GLY A 139 7.62 -6.10 -0.18
CA GLY A 139 7.68 -6.01 -1.64
C GLY A 139 6.84 -7.09 -2.33
N PHE A 140 6.53 -6.87 -3.61
CA PHE A 140 5.83 -7.85 -4.44
C PHE A 140 6.43 -9.26 -4.33
N GLY A 141 5.57 -10.27 -4.29
CA GLY A 141 6.00 -11.66 -4.20
C GLY A 141 6.43 -12.10 -2.80
N ARG A 142 6.35 -11.24 -1.79
CA ARG A 142 6.55 -11.62 -0.38
C ARG A 142 5.46 -12.58 0.07
N ILE A 143 5.86 -13.64 0.77
CA ILE A 143 4.96 -14.71 1.22
C ILE A 143 5.00 -14.79 2.75
N TYR A 144 3.83 -14.75 3.37
CA TYR A 144 3.63 -15.03 4.78
C TYR A 144 2.82 -16.32 4.91
N ALA A 145 3.52 -17.39 5.28
CA ALA A 145 2.94 -18.71 5.42
C ALA A 145 3.78 -19.60 6.34
N ARG A 146 3.26 -20.77 6.68
CA ARG A 146 4.05 -21.83 7.33
C ARG A 146 5.20 -22.30 6.40
N PRO A 147 6.31 -22.83 6.95
CA PRO A 147 7.55 -23.05 6.18
C PRO A 147 7.39 -23.88 4.89
N GLN A 148 6.58 -24.94 4.89
CA GLN A 148 6.39 -25.78 3.72
C GLN A 148 5.62 -25.06 2.60
N VAL A 149 4.54 -24.36 2.96
CA VAL A 149 3.73 -23.53 2.05
C VAL A 149 4.58 -22.39 1.49
N ALA A 150 5.35 -21.72 2.35
CA ALA A 150 6.25 -20.64 1.94
C ALA A 150 7.28 -21.13 0.92
N LYS A 151 7.97 -22.25 1.19
CA LYS A 151 8.96 -22.83 0.27
C LYS A 151 8.35 -23.25 -1.07
N PHE A 152 7.12 -23.79 -1.06
CA PHE A 152 6.42 -24.15 -2.28
C PHE A 152 6.17 -22.91 -3.13
N LEU A 153 5.56 -21.86 -2.54
CA LEU A 153 5.18 -20.65 -3.25
C LEU A 153 6.40 -19.83 -3.69
N GLU A 154 7.45 -19.78 -2.88
CA GLU A 154 8.68 -19.02 -3.17
C GLU A 154 9.31 -19.46 -4.50
N ARG A 155 9.38 -20.78 -4.74
CA ARG A 155 9.85 -21.33 -6.01
C ARG A 155 8.99 -20.90 -7.18
N ARG A 156 7.66 -20.88 -7.04
CA ARG A 156 6.77 -20.47 -8.13
C ARG A 156 6.83 -18.98 -8.40
N VAL A 157 6.87 -18.16 -7.35
CA VAL A 157 7.01 -16.71 -7.49
C VAL A 157 8.33 -16.38 -8.17
N HIS A 158 9.42 -17.08 -7.82
CA HIS A 158 10.70 -16.93 -8.53
C HIS A 158 10.56 -17.23 -10.03
N ARG A 159 9.89 -18.33 -10.40
CA ARG A 159 9.62 -18.65 -11.81
C ARG A 159 8.76 -17.58 -12.49
N LEU A 160 7.72 -17.08 -11.81
CA LEU A 160 6.83 -16.02 -12.33
C LEU A 160 7.58 -14.72 -12.64
N ILE A 161 8.56 -14.38 -11.81
CA ILE A 161 9.38 -13.18 -11.99
C ILE A 161 10.41 -13.41 -13.10
N ASN A 162 11.12 -14.54 -13.07
CA ASN A 162 12.37 -14.74 -13.81
C ASN A 162 12.25 -15.58 -15.11
N GLU A 163 11.18 -16.37 -15.30
CA GLU A 163 11.02 -17.26 -16.46
C GLU A 163 9.95 -16.70 -17.41
N ASP A 164 10.35 -16.20 -18.59
CA ASP A 164 9.41 -15.63 -19.57
C ASP A 164 8.32 -16.60 -20.04
N GLY A 165 8.58 -17.91 -19.99
CA GLY A 165 7.63 -18.96 -20.35
C GLY A 165 6.61 -19.32 -19.25
N TYR A 166 6.84 -18.92 -18.00
CA TYR A 166 5.96 -19.26 -16.87
C TYR A 166 4.96 -18.13 -16.61
N LYS A 167 3.70 -18.36 -16.95
CA LYS A 167 2.65 -17.34 -16.90
C LYS A 167 1.87 -17.38 -15.59
N PHE A 168 1.09 -16.33 -15.35
CA PHE A 168 0.24 -16.24 -14.16
C PHE A 168 -0.80 -17.37 -14.11
N GLU A 169 -1.27 -17.83 -15.27
CA GLU A 169 -2.18 -18.97 -15.40
C GLU A 169 -1.54 -20.28 -14.93
N ASP A 170 -0.25 -20.50 -15.24
CA ASP A 170 0.51 -21.65 -14.76
C ASP A 170 0.66 -21.61 -13.23
N PHE A 171 0.95 -20.42 -12.68
CA PHE A 171 1.01 -20.18 -11.25
C PHE A 171 -0.29 -20.55 -10.53
N LEU A 172 -1.43 -20.10 -11.05
CA LEU A 172 -2.73 -20.43 -10.50
C LEU A 172 -3.04 -21.93 -10.60
N ALA A 173 -2.71 -22.56 -11.72
CA ALA A 173 -2.92 -23.99 -11.92
C ALA A 173 -2.12 -24.83 -10.93
N GLU A 174 -0.85 -24.48 -10.69
CA GLU A 174 0.00 -25.17 -9.70
C GLU A 174 -0.49 -24.97 -8.25
N ILE A 175 -0.95 -23.77 -7.88
CA ILE A 175 -1.56 -23.50 -6.56
C ILE A 175 -2.81 -24.37 -6.35
N ALA A 176 -3.69 -24.41 -7.36
CA ALA A 176 -4.91 -25.19 -7.31
C ALA A 176 -4.62 -26.69 -7.20
N ALA A 177 -3.67 -27.21 -7.99
CA ALA A 177 -3.23 -28.60 -7.94
C ALA A 177 -2.66 -28.98 -6.57
N ALA A 178 -1.95 -28.06 -5.92
CA ALA A 178 -1.42 -28.23 -4.57
C ALA A 178 -2.46 -28.04 -3.44
N ARG A 179 -3.71 -27.68 -3.78
CA ARG A 179 -4.81 -27.40 -2.83
C ARG A 179 -4.44 -26.32 -1.81
N MET A 180 -3.73 -25.30 -2.27
CA MET A 180 -3.30 -24.18 -1.45
C MET A 180 -4.29 -23.02 -1.61
N THR A 181 -4.55 -22.32 -0.51
CA THR A 181 -5.28 -21.05 -0.53
C THR A 181 -4.28 -19.91 -0.42
N VAL A 182 -4.31 -19.00 -1.39
CA VAL A 182 -3.45 -17.81 -1.40
C VAL A 182 -4.34 -16.58 -1.34
N TRP A 183 -4.21 -15.82 -0.26
CA TRP A 183 -4.82 -14.51 -0.13
C TRP A 183 -3.86 -13.46 -0.70
N GLY A 184 -4.33 -12.69 -1.67
CA GLY A 184 -3.56 -11.57 -2.23
C GLY A 184 -3.57 -10.40 -1.27
N ALA A 185 -2.43 -9.76 -1.05
CA ALA A 185 -2.33 -8.54 -0.26
C ALA A 185 -1.92 -7.35 -1.13
N ALA A 186 -2.60 -6.23 -0.95
CA ALA A 186 -2.17 -4.92 -1.42
C ALA A 186 -1.85 -4.03 -0.22
N VAL A 187 -0.63 -3.50 -0.17
CA VAL A 187 -0.08 -2.85 1.02
C VAL A 187 0.45 -1.46 0.66
N ASP A 188 0.01 -0.46 1.44
CA ASP A 188 0.65 0.84 1.53
C ASP A 188 0.93 1.08 3.01
N THR A 189 2.19 1.02 3.39
CA THR A 189 2.55 0.98 4.81
C THR A 189 2.47 2.35 5.45
N LEU A 190 2.63 3.41 4.67
CA LEU A 190 2.62 4.78 5.12
C LEU A 190 2.10 5.68 4.01
N GLU A 191 0.78 5.73 3.87
CA GLU A 191 0.15 6.70 3.01
C GLU A 191 0.51 8.11 3.51
N ASN A 192 0.83 9.01 2.58
CA ASN A 192 1.20 10.40 2.89
C ASN A 192 2.52 10.55 3.66
N THR A 193 3.54 9.72 3.36
CA THR A 193 4.89 9.81 3.97
C THR A 193 5.47 11.23 4.00
N SER A 194 5.26 12.01 2.92
CA SER A 194 5.77 13.39 2.86
C SER A 194 5.11 14.30 3.90
N ARG A 195 3.81 14.11 4.18
CA ARG A 195 3.08 14.84 5.22
C ARG A 195 3.54 14.38 6.61
N PHE A 196 3.72 13.08 6.79
CA PHE A 196 4.25 12.49 8.02
C PHE A 196 5.64 13.05 8.40
N ALA A 197 6.58 13.02 7.45
CA ALA A 197 7.94 13.51 7.68
C ALA A 197 7.99 15.01 7.99
N LYS A 198 7.09 15.81 7.40
CA LYS A 198 6.98 17.26 7.64
C LYS A 198 6.19 17.64 8.89
N GLY A 199 5.57 16.66 9.56
CA GLY A 199 4.80 16.89 10.78
C GLY A 199 3.49 17.61 10.51
N ALA A 200 2.79 17.24 9.44
CA ALA A 200 1.41 17.69 9.20
C ALA A 200 0.48 17.18 10.31
N ASP A 201 -0.64 17.89 10.54
CA ASP A 201 -1.56 17.55 11.63
C ASP A 201 -2.50 16.38 11.30
N THR A 202 -2.71 16.09 9.99
CA THR A 202 -3.68 15.10 9.51
C THR A 202 -3.17 14.35 8.27
N GLY A 203 -3.74 13.16 8.04
CA GLY A 203 -3.63 12.43 6.77
C GLY A 203 -2.85 11.11 6.79
N PRO A 204 -1.70 10.97 7.48
CA PRO A 204 -0.96 9.71 7.47
C PRO A 204 -1.71 8.51 8.07
N LEU A 205 -1.75 7.41 7.33
CA LEU A 205 -2.29 6.11 7.75
C LEU A 205 -1.53 4.95 7.11
N SER A 206 -1.74 3.75 7.64
CA SER A 206 -1.33 2.50 7.02
C SER A 206 -2.54 1.78 6.42
N VAL A 207 -2.38 1.17 5.26
CA VAL A 207 -3.42 0.48 4.50
C VAL A 207 -2.98 -0.95 4.14
N LEU A 208 -3.82 -1.93 4.47
CA LEU A 208 -3.68 -3.32 4.08
C LEU A 208 -5.01 -3.83 3.52
N HIS A 209 -5.03 -4.20 2.24
CA HIS A 209 -6.17 -4.87 1.63
C HIS A 209 -5.84 -6.32 1.41
N LEU A 210 -6.68 -7.22 1.92
CA LEU A 210 -6.55 -8.65 1.73
C LEU A 210 -7.69 -9.17 0.86
N PHE A 211 -7.32 -9.83 -0.24
CA PHE A 211 -8.22 -10.42 -1.22
C PHE A 211 -8.25 -11.94 -1.04
N ASP A 212 -9.40 -12.55 -1.32
CA ASP A 212 -9.59 -14.01 -1.23
C ASP A 212 -8.83 -14.81 -2.31
N GLN A 213 -8.04 -14.13 -3.13
CA GLN A 213 -7.24 -14.65 -4.24
C GLN A 213 -6.04 -13.72 -4.51
N PRO A 214 -4.96 -14.19 -5.18
CA PRO A 214 -3.87 -13.32 -5.62
C PRO A 214 -4.34 -12.37 -6.74
N LEU A 215 -3.72 -11.19 -6.83
CA LEU A 215 -3.99 -10.27 -7.95
C LEU A 215 -3.20 -10.70 -9.18
N ARG A 216 -3.78 -10.49 -10.37
CA ARG A 216 -3.20 -10.80 -11.68
C ARG A 216 -2.10 -9.79 -12.06
N ILE A 217 -1.04 -9.78 -11.26
CA ILE A 217 0.16 -8.97 -11.47
C ILE A 217 1.34 -9.94 -11.34
N ALA A 218 2.11 -10.08 -12.41
CA ALA A 218 3.15 -11.10 -12.54
C ALA A 218 4.54 -10.58 -12.11
N ARG A 219 4.77 -9.28 -12.23
CA ARG A 219 6.00 -8.61 -11.84
C ARG A 219 5.69 -7.28 -11.15
N PRO A 220 6.63 -6.73 -10.38
CA PRO A 220 6.45 -5.44 -9.74
C PRO A 220 6.21 -4.37 -10.79
N TYR A 221 5.26 -3.48 -10.51
CA TYR A 221 4.88 -2.43 -11.43
C TYR A 221 4.59 -1.14 -10.68
N GLU A 222 5.43 -0.14 -10.94
CA GLU A 222 5.24 1.23 -10.49
C GLU A 222 4.92 2.09 -11.71
N GLY A 223 3.66 2.51 -11.81
CA GLY A 223 3.21 3.40 -12.86
C GLY A 223 2.03 4.21 -12.39
N TYR A 224 1.28 4.78 -13.34
CA TYR A 224 0.14 5.64 -13.04
C TYR A 224 -1.15 5.07 -13.63
N MET A 225 -2.27 5.45 -13.01
CA MET A 225 -3.60 5.22 -13.56
C MET A 225 -4.40 6.50 -13.51
N GLY A 226 -5.07 6.84 -14.62
CA GLY A 226 -6.16 7.82 -14.58
C GLY A 226 -7.33 7.19 -13.84
N VAL A 227 -8.01 7.93 -12.96
CA VAL A 227 -9.09 7.41 -12.11
C VAL A 227 -10.27 8.39 -12.09
N LEU A 228 -11.48 7.86 -12.19
CA LEU A 228 -12.74 8.56 -11.86
C LEU A 228 -13.56 7.66 -10.94
N THR A 229 -13.87 8.14 -9.73
CA THR A 229 -14.70 7.39 -8.77
C THR A 229 -15.98 8.15 -8.48
N LEU A 230 -17.11 7.46 -8.69
CA LEU A 230 -18.45 8.00 -8.53
C LEU A 230 -19.28 7.12 -7.60
N PRO A 231 -20.35 7.65 -6.98
CA PRO A 231 -21.36 6.81 -6.35
C PRO A 231 -21.93 5.83 -7.37
N ARG A 232 -22.02 4.54 -7.01
CA ARG A 232 -22.50 3.48 -7.90
C ARG A 232 -23.87 3.80 -8.48
N ALA A 233 -24.76 4.36 -7.67
CA ALA A 233 -26.12 4.67 -8.07
C ALA A 233 -26.18 5.70 -9.22
N VAL A 234 -25.24 6.65 -9.30
CA VAL A 234 -25.13 7.59 -10.43
C VAL A 234 -24.75 6.82 -11.71
N VAL A 235 -23.78 5.91 -11.61
CA VAL A 235 -23.32 5.12 -12.76
C VAL A 235 -24.39 4.15 -13.25
N GLU A 236 -25.06 3.45 -12.35
CA GLU A 236 -26.17 2.55 -12.68
C GLU A 236 -27.33 3.30 -13.31
N LYS A 237 -27.67 4.48 -12.79
CA LYS A 237 -28.74 5.32 -13.37
C LYS A 237 -28.39 5.83 -14.77
N ALA A 238 -27.15 6.21 -15.01
CA ALA A 238 -26.68 6.59 -16.34
C ALA A 238 -26.76 5.41 -17.33
N ALA A 239 -26.43 4.20 -16.87
CA ALA A 239 -26.48 2.99 -17.69
C ALA A 239 -27.91 2.63 -18.15
N GLU A 240 -28.94 2.92 -17.35
CA GLU A 240 -30.36 2.77 -17.77
C GLU A 240 -30.69 3.59 -19.03
N ARG A 241 -29.94 4.67 -19.28
CA ARG A 241 -30.06 5.53 -20.47
C ARG A 241 -29.01 5.22 -21.54
N SER A 242 -28.33 4.08 -21.45
CA SER A 242 -27.22 3.66 -22.34
C SER A 242 -26.01 4.61 -22.30
N ILE A 243 -25.78 5.30 -21.19
CA ILE A 243 -24.59 6.13 -20.96
C ILE A 243 -23.63 5.34 -20.05
N LEU A 244 -22.51 4.91 -20.60
CA LEU A 244 -21.44 4.25 -19.84
C LEU A 244 -20.44 5.29 -19.35
N LEU A 245 -20.56 5.67 -18.08
CA LEU A 245 -19.61 6.58 -17.45
C LEU A 245 -18.27 5.88 -17.21
N ASP A 246 -17.20 6.49 -17.68
CA ASP A 246 -15.83 6.04 -17.52
C ASP A 246 -14.87 7.21 -17.30
N VAL A 247 -13.62 6.93 -16.94
CA VAL A 247 -12.60 7.97 -16.68
C VAL A 247 -12.35 8.89 -17.89
N LEU A 248 -12.69 8.45 -19.10
CA LEU A 248 -12.52 9.20 -20.35
C LEU A 248 -13.79 9.97 -20.77
N THR A 249 -14.87 9.87 -20.00
CA THR A 249 -16.15 10.51 -20.31
C THR A 249 -16.05 12.03 -20.09
N PRO A 250 -16.41 12.88 -21.07
CA PRO A 250 -16.38 14.34 -20.89
C PRO A 250 -17.12 14.77 -19.62
N ARG A 251 -16.51 15.64 -18.80
CA ARG A 251 -17.07 15.95 -17.46
C ARG A 251 -18.44 16.64 -17.49
N ALA A 252 -18.79 17.28 -18.61
CA ALA A 252 -20.14 17.76 -18.85
C ALA A 252 -21.20 16.62 -18.81
N LEU A 253 -20.92 15.48 -19.45
CA LEU A 253 -21.82 14.32 -19.43
C LEU A 253 -21.87 13.63 -18.07
N VAL A 254 -20.75 13.63 -17.34
CA VAL A 254 -20.72 13.15 -15.95
C VAL A 254 -21.61 14.04 -15.06
N MET A 255 -21.51 15.37 -15.20
CA MET A 255 -22.36 16.32 -14.47
C MET A 255 -23.85 16.16 -14.82
N GLU A 256 -24.20 15.90 -16.09
CA GLU A 256 -25.57 15.60 -16.49
C GLU A 256 -26.10 14.35 -15.78
N ALA A 257 -25.33 13.25 -15.77
CA ALA A 257 -25.71 12.03 -15.07
C ALA A 257 -25.86 12.24 -13.55
N ILE A 258 -25.00 13.07 -12.94
CA ILE A 258 -25.12 13.45 -11.52
C ILE A 258 -26.43 14.18 -11.26
N ARG A 259 -26.80 15.16 -12.09
CA ARG A 259 -28.04 15.95 -11.94
C ARG A 259 -29.29 15.12 -12.18
N ASP A 260 -29.23 14.15 -13.08
CA ASP A 260 -30.32 13.21 -13.31
C ASP A 260 -30.60 12.35 -12.06
N PHE A 261 -29.55 11.90 -11.36
CA PHE A 261 -29.69 11.08 -10.16
C PHE A 261 -29.98 11.90 -8.90
N TYR A 262 -29.44 13.11 -8.80
CA TYR A 262 -29.68 14.05 -7.69
C TYR A 262 -30.43 15.30 -8.18
N PRO A 263 -31.77 15.22 -8.41
CA PRO A 263 -32.54 16.36 -8.88
C PRO A 263 -32.38 17.59 -7.99
N GLY A 264 -32.07 18.73 -8.61
CA GLY A 264 -31.90 20.01 -7.92
C GLY A 264 -30.53 20.23 -7.29
N ILE A 265 -29.57 19.29 -7.44
CA ILE A 265 -28.17 19.58 -7.08
C ILE A 265 -27.63 20.71 -7.95
N ARG A 266 -27.05 21.73 -7.30
CA ARG A 266 -26.37 22.81 -8.00
C ARG A 266 -24.95 22.37 -8.36
N PRO A 267 -24.40 22.71 -9.55
CA PRO A 267 -23.05 22.32 -9.94
C PRO A 267 -22.00 22.68 -8.90
N GLU A 268 -22.09 23.86 -8.29
CA GLU A 268 -21.14 24.34 -7.30
C GLU A 268 -21.17 23.53 -5.99
N ASN A 269 -22.22 22.72 -5.78
CA ASN A 269 -22.33 21.76 -4.68
C ASN A 269 -21.77 20.36 -5.05
N VAL A 270 -21.24 20.20 -6.27
CA VAL A 270 -20.45 19.03 -6.65
C VAL A 270 -18.97 19.37 -6.42
N HIS A 271 -18.36 18.70 -5.45
CA HIS A 271 -17.00 18.90 -5.00
C HIS A 271 -16.10 17.79 -5.54
N VAL A 272 -15.16 18.17 -6.40
CA VAL A 272 -14.25 17.26 -7.08
C VAL A 272 -12.88 17.34 -6.42
N TRP A 273 -12.48 16.27 -5.76
CA TRP A 273 -11.12 16.12 -5.26
C TRP A 273 -10.22 15.54 -6.33
N THR A 274 -9.07 16.19 -6.54
CA THR A 274 -8.02 15.81 -7.49
C THR A 274 -6.69 16.23 -6.90
N LEU A 275 -5.61 15.52 -7.24
CA LEU A 275 -4.28 16.04 -7.01
C LEU A 275 -4.14 17.41 -7.70
N ALA A 276 -3.52 18.37 -7.02
CA ALA A 276 -3.37 19.74 -7.47
C ALA A 276 -1.91 20.20 -7.42
N GLY A 277 -1.64 21.36 -8.02
CA GLY A 277 -0.33 22.01 -8.02
C GLY A 277 0.29 22.12 -9.43
N PRO A 278 1.25 23.06 -9.60
CA PRO A 278 1.74 23.46 -10.91
C PRO A 278 2.43 22.33 -11.69
N THR A 279 3.07 21.38 -11.00
CA THR A 279 3.74 20.22 -11.62
C THR A 279 2.78 19.18 -12.18
N ARG A 280 1.47 19.35 -11.99
CA ARG A 280 0.42 18.42 -12.46
C ARG A 280 -0.44 19.03 -13.56
N GLU A 281 -0.36 20.35 -13.75
CA GLU A 281 -1.12 21.08 -14.76
C GLU A 281 -0.92 20.54 -16.19
N PRO A 282 0.29 20.17 -16.65
CA PRO A 282 0.46 19.59 -17.98
C PRO A 282 -0.30 18.26 -18.21
N ARG A 283 -0.55 17.52 -17.13
CA ARG A 283 -1.09 16.15 -17.14
C ARG A 283 -2.60 16.10 -16.91
N ILE A 284 -3.11 16.95 -16.02
CA ILE A 284 -4.52 16.96 -15.62
C ILE A 284 -5.16 18.36 -15.57
N GLY A 285 -4.46 19.42 -16.00
CA GLY A 285 -5.00 20.78 -16.03
C GLY A 285 -6.25 20.92 -16.89
N LYS A 286 -6.28 20.25 -18.04
CA LYS A 286 -7.48 20.19 -18.90
C LYS A 286 -8.67 19.56 -18.18
N LEU A 287 -8.44 18.57 -17.32
CA LEU A 287 -9.48 17.93 -16.53
C LEU A 287 -10.10 18.90 -15.53
N TRP A 288 -9.26 19.72 -14.90
CA TRP A 288 -9.69 20.79 -14.00
C TRP A 288 -10.57 21.82 -14.74
N GLU A 289 -10.17 22.20 -15.95
CA GLU A 289 -10.94 23.10 -16.81
C GLU A 289 -12.30 22.53 -17.21
N GLU A 290 -12.37 21.24 -17.56
CA GLU A 290 -13.63 20.56 -17.88
C GLU A 290 -14.61 20.60 -16.69
N TRP A 291 -14.14 20.33 -15.48
CA TRP A 291 -14.98 20.42 -14.27
C TRP A 291 -15.42 21.84 -13.94
N ARG A 292 -14.51 22.81 -14.02
CA ARG A 292 -14.86 24.23 -13.82
C ARG A 292 -15.88 24.71 -14.85
N SER A 293 -15.76 24.27 -16.10
CA SER A 293 -16.69 24.59 -17.18
C SER A 293 -18.07 23.95 -16.96
N ALA A 294 -18.11 22.77 -16.35
CA ALA A 294 -19.34 22.13 -15.90
C ALA A 294 -19.95 22.79 -14.64
N GLY A 295 -19.29 23.78 -14.05
CA GLY A 295 -19.71 24.52 -12.85
C GLY A 295 -19.37 23.83 -11.52
N ALA A 296 -18.60 22.74 -11.56
CA ALA A 296 -18.21 22.02 -10.35
C ALA A 296 -17.17 22.80 -9.53
N HIS A 297 -17.17 22.57 -8.22
CA HIS A 297 -16.14 23.08 -7.32
C HIS A 297 -14.95 22.10 -7.29
N LEU A 298 -13.77 22.56 -7.69
CA LEU A 298 -12.53 21.82 -7.42
C LEU A 298 -12.10 22.05 -5.98
N VAL A 299 -11.95 20.97 -5.22
CA VAL A 299 -11.51 21.03 -3.83
C VAL A 299 -10.10 21.60 -3.77
N GLY A 300 -9.91 22.69 -3.02
CA GLY A 300 -8.61 23.29 -2.76
C GLY A 300 -7.97 22.77 -1.47
N ASP A 301 -6.67 22.96 -1.35
CA ASP A 301 -5.96 22.77 -0.08
C ASP A 301 -6.57 23.68 1.01
N GLY A 302 -6.80 23.14 2.20
CA GLY A 302 -7.43 23.85 3.31
C GLY A 302 -8.96 23.94 3.26
N TRP A 303 -9.62 23.38 2.23
CA TRP A 303 -11.10 23.41 2.16
C TRP A 303 -11.73 22.61 3.31
N ALA A 304 -12.77 23.15 3.93
CA ALA A 304 -13.44 22.53 5.07
C ALA A 304 -14.26 21.30 4.63
N LEU A 305 -13.90 20.15 5.17
CA LEU A 305 -14.57 18.87 4.91
C LEU A 305 -15.75 18.67 5.88
N PRO A 306 -16.73 17.83 5.54
CA PRO A 306 -17.85 17.48 6.43
C PRO A 306 -17.41 16.84 7.76
N SER A 307 -16.20 16.28 7.81
CA SER A 307 -15.59 15.72 9.02
C SER A 307 -15.18 16.78 10.06
N GLY A 308 -15.17 18.06 9.67
CA GLY A 308 -14.65 19.15 10.49
C GLY A 308 -13.15 19.42 10.31
N HIS A 309 -12.44 18.58 9.54
CA HIS A 309 -11.05 18.81 9.16
C HIS A 309 -10.93 19.56 7.83
N THR A 310 -9.69 19.83 7.40
CA THR A 310 -9.41 20.44 6.10
C THR A 310 -8.83 19.43 5.10
N ALA A 311 -9.21 19.59 3.83
CA ALA A 311 -8.69 18.81 2.73
C ALA A 311 -7.24 19.17 2.41
N PHE A 312 -6.53 18.21 1.82
CA PHE A 312 -5.24 18.44 1.18
C PHE A 312 -5.22 17.82 -0.21
N THR A 313 -4.51 18.44 -1.15
CA THR A 313 -4.49 18.02 -2.57
C THR A 313 -3.08 17.85 -3.12
N ASP A 314 -2.07 17.94 -2.27
CA ASP A 314 -0.66 17.79 -2.64
C ASP A 314 -0.20 16.33 -2.70
N SER A 315 -0.93 15.42 -2.04
CA SER A 315 -0.64 13.98 -1.87
C SER A 315 -1.92 13.19 -1.53
N GLY A 316 -1.83 11.86 -1.47
CA GLY A 316 -2.83 10.95 -0.89
C GLY A 316 -4.10 10.80 -1.71
N THR A 317 -4.13 9.83 -2.63
CA THR A 317 -5.30 9.57 -3.50
C THR A 317 -6.23 8.48 -2.96
N TYR A 318 -5.81 7.75 -1.92
CA TYR A 318 -6.58 6.66 -1.35
C TYR A 318 -7.67 7.19 -0.39
N ALA A 319 -7.28 7.91 0.67
CA ALA A 319 -8.20 8.36 1.72
C ALA A 319 -9.41 9.22 1.25
N PRO A 320 -9.28 10.12 0.25
CA PRO A 320 -10.41 10.88 -0.29
C PRO A 320 -11.58 10.01 -0.77
N THR A 321 -11.31 8.75 -1.16
CA THR A 321 -12.33 7.78 -1.60
C THR A 321 -13.38 7.52 -0.52
N PHE A 322 -13.01 7.59 0.76
CA PHE A 322 -13.94 7.39 1.87
C PHE A 322 -15.04 8.46 1.97
N LEU A 323 -14.83 9.62 1.36
CA LEU A 323 -15.79 10.72 1.37
C LEU A 323 -16.67 10.76 0.11
N VAL A 324 -16.38 9.96 -0.92
CA VAL A 324 -17.17 9.95 -2.16
C VAL A 324 -18.61 9.56 -1.85
N GLY A 325 -19.54 10.44 -2.17
CA GLY A 325 -20.94 10.28 -1.83
C GLY A 325 -21.65 11.59 -1.50
N PRO A 326 -22.98 11.53 -1.35
CA PRO A 326 -23.77 12.70 -1.01
C PRO A 326 -23.67 13.04 0.48
N TYR A 327 -23.73 14.32 0.81
CA TYR A 327 -23.96 14.80 2.18
C TYR A 327 -24.88 16.03 2.17
N ARG A 328 -25.38 16.42 3.35
CA ARG A 328 -26.19 17.64 3.52
C ARG A 328 -25.45 18.66 4.36
N ASP A 329 -25.51 19.92 3.95
CA ASP A 329 -24.98 21.03 4.76
C ASP A 329 -25.96 21.44 5.88
N ALA A 330 -25.56 22.42 6.69
CA ALA A 330 -26.39 22.96 7.78
C ALA A 330 -27.72 23.60 7.30
N ARG A 331 -27.83 23.96 6.02
CA ARG A 331 -29.04 24.49 5.39
C ARG A 331 -29.90 23.39 4.76
N GLY A 332 -29.47 22.13 4.87
CA GLY A 332 -30.15 20.98 4.28
C GLY A 332 -29.91 20.83 2.77
N GLU A 333 -29.01 21.62 2.18
CA GLU A 333 -28.68 21.54 0.76
C GLU A 333 -27.91 20.26 0.47
N THR A 334 -28.17 19.64 -0.68
CA THR A 334 -27.44 18.43 -1.09
C THR A 334 -26.13 18.82 -1.74
N HIS A 335 -25.06 18.17 -1.28
CA HIS A 335 -23.72 18.22 -1.85
C HIS A 335 -23.30 16.83 -2.28
N LEU A 336 -22.40 16.76 -3.24
CA LEU A 336 -21.79 15.51 -3.70
C LEU A 336 -20.28 15.67 -3.71
N PHE A 337 -19.57 14.78 -3.02
CA PHE A 337 -18.12 14.68 -3.11
C PHE A 337 -17.74 13.54 -4.06
N LEU A 338 -16.75 13.74 -4.93
CA LEU A 338 -16.21 12.72 -5.84
C LEU A 338 -14.70 12.89 -6.04
N THR A 339 -14.03 11.86 -6.54
CA THR A 339 -12.60 11.92 -6.87
C THR A 339 -12.38 11.72 -8.37
N ASP A 340 -11.41 12.47 -8.91
CA ASP A 340 -11.02 12.39 -10.32
C ASP A 340 -9.55 12.80 -10.51
N GLY A 341 -8.93 12.36 -11.60
CA GLY A 341 -7.54 12.67 -11.93
C GLY A 341 -6.71 11.41 -12.16
N TYR A 342 -5.61 11.28 -11.42
CA TYR A 342 -4.73 10.11 -11.50
C TYR A 342 -4.16 9.76 -10.12
N ALA A 343 -3.69 8.52 -9.99
CA ALA A 343 -3.02 7.98 -8.81
C ALA A 343 -1.87 7.07 -9.24
N ALA A 344 -0.98 6.71 -8.30
CA ALA A 344 -0.06 5.59 -8.54
C ALA A 344 -0.88 4.31 -8.75
N SER A 345 -0.37 3.37 -9.54
CA SER A 345 -1.08 2.13 -9.90
C SER A 345 -1.53 1.32 -8.69
N ALA A 346 -0.69 1.18 -7.66
CA ALA A 346 -1.02 0.45 -6.45
C ALA A 346 -2.15 1.15 -5.66
N GLU A 347 -2.01 2.46 -5.41
CA GLU A 347 -3.01 3.28 -4.73
C GLU A 347 -4.36 3.27 -5.48
N ALA A 348 -4.34 3.35 -6.82
CA ALA A 348 -5.53 3.32 -7.66
C ALA A 348 -6.29 2.00 -7.53
N ILE A 349 -5.59 0.86 -7.61
CA ILE A 349 -6.19 -0.47 -7.45
C ILE A 349 -6.72 -0.65 -6.03
N GLN A 350 -5.96 -0.21 -5.01
CA GLN A 350 -6.41 -0.26 -3.62
C GLN A 350 -7.66 0.59 -3.39
N ALA A 351 -7.68 1.84 -3.86
CA ALA A 351 -8.86 2.71 -3.75
C ALA A 351 -10.07 2.13 -4.48
N ALA A 352 -9.90 1.65 -5.73
CA ALA A 352 -10.97 1.01 -6.49
C ALA A 352 -11.50 -0.27 -5.83
N SER A 353 -10.67 -1.00 -5.07
CA SER A 353 -11.15 -2.16 -4.32
C SER A 353 -12.09 -1.82 -3.15
N LEU A 354 -12.23 -0.54 -2.79
CA LEU A 354 -13.25 -0.06 -1.84
C LEU A 354 -14.64 0.05 -2.46
N ASP A 355 -14.77 0.00 -3.79
CA ASP A 355 -16.06 0.10 -4.51
C ASP A 355 -17.20 -0.75 -3.92
N PRO A 356 -17.01 -2.06 -3.63
CA PRO A 356 -18.04 -2.89 -3.02
C PRO A 356 -18.32 -2.56 -1.55
N ILE A 357 -17.40 -1.89 -0.86
CA ILE A 357 -17.52 -1.49 0.56
C ILE A 357 -18.31 -0.18 0.68
N LEU A 358 -18.00 0.79 -0.18
CA LEU A 358 -18.50 2.16 -0.09
C LEU A 358 -19.68 2.44 -1.03
N GLY A 359 -20.12 1.44 -1.82
CA GLY A 359 -21.18 1.63 -2.79
C GLY A 359 -20.75 2.55 -3.95
N LEU A 360 -19.50 2.41 -4.39
CA LEU A 360 -18.90 3.23 -5.44
C LEU A 360 -18.72 2.42 -6.73
N LYS A 361 -18.33 3.14 -7.78
CA LYS A 361 -17.81 2.60 -9.03
C LYS A 361 -16.63 3.46 -9.48
N SER A 362 -15.47 2.84 -9.55
CA SER A 362 -14.21 3.41 -10.02
C SER A 362 -13.93 2.92 -11.43
N SER A 363 -13.75 3.85 -12.36
CA SER A 363 -13.20 3.58 -13.69
C SER A 363 -11.75 4.05 -13.73
N MET A 364 -10.88 3.21 -14.28
CA MET A 364 -9.46 3.50 -14.39
C MET A 364 -8.99 3.36 -15.85
N CYS A 365 -7.85 3.97 -16.19
CA CYS A 365 -7.10 3.66 -17.39
C CYS A 365 -5.60 3.64 -17.09
N LEU A 366 -4.88 2.69 -17.67
CA LEU A 366 -3.44 2.59 -17.49
C LEU A 366 -2.74 3.77 -18.16
N LEU A 367 -1.74 4.33 -17.49
CA LEU A 367 -0.86 5.36 -18.01
C LEU A 367 0.58 4.84 -17.97
N SER A 368 1.45 5.39 -18.81
CA SER A 368 2.87 5.03 -18.79
C SER A 368 3.51 5.43 -17.46
N SER A 369 4.62 4.80 -17.07
CA SER A 369 5.39 5.24 -15.90
C SER A 369 6.10 6.58 -16.12
N VAL A 370 6.26 7.01 -17.38
CA VAL A 370 6.77 8.34 -17.75
C VAL A 370 5.73 9.42 -17.45
N PHE A 371 4.48 9.21 -17.89
CA PHE A 371 3.32 10.08 -17.68
C PHE A 371 3.62 11.59 -17.63
N GLU A 372 3.83 12.20 -18.80
CA GLU A 372 4.12 13.65 -18.94
C GLU A 372 3.09 14.40 -19.79
N ALA A 373 2.17 13.68 -20.45
CA ALA A 373 1.12 14.27 -21.28
C ALA A 373 -0.29 14.09 -20.67
N PRO A 374 -1.32 14.78 -21.21
CA PRO A 374 -2.69 14.62 -20.74
C PRO A 374 -3.17 13.16 -20.80
N ILE A 375 -4.00 12.75 -19.82
CA ILE A 375 -4.56 11.39 -19.69
C ILE A 375 -5.08 10.83 -21.03
N ALA A 376 -5.80 11.65 -21.82
CA ALA A 376 -6.36 11.23 -23.10
C ALA A 376 -5.32 10.79 -24.15
N ARG A 377 -4.09 11.32 -24.08
CA ARG A 377 -2.96 10.95 -24.94
C ARG A 377 -2.15 9.81 -24.32
N GLU A 378 -1.84 9.89 -23.03
CA GLU A 378 -1.04 8.87 -22.33
C GLU A 378 -1.72 7.49 -22.33
N ARG A 379 -3.05 7.44 -22.24
CA ARG A 379 -3.80 6.19 -22.39
C ARG A 379 -3.68 5.56 -23.79
N LEU A 380 -3.33 6.34 -24.82
CA LEU A 380 -3.05 5.82 -26.16
C LEU A 380 -1.62 5.29 -26.26
N VAL A 381 -0.66 5.92 -25.56
CA VAL A 381 0.74 5.49 -25.51
C VAL A 381 0.85 4.07 -24.98
N VAL A 382 0.13 3.74 -23.89
CA VAL A 382 0.10 2.38 -23.33
C VAL A 382 -0.50 1.33 -24.26
N GLY A 383 -1.14 1.72 -25.37
CA GLY A 383 -1.64 0.79 -26.38
C GLY A 383 -0.64 0.49 -27.49
N LEU A 384 0.50 1.16 -27.54
CA LEU A 384 1.51 0.99 -28.58
C LEU A 384 2.31 -0.29 -28.37
N ASP A 385 2.80 -0.87 -29.46
CA ASP A 385 3.70 -2.02 -29.40
C ASP A 385 5.15 -1.55 -29.15
N PRO A 386 5.74 -1.77 -27.96
CA PRO A 386 7.14 -1.45 -27.69
C PRO A 386 8.15 -2.12 -28.60
N ASP A 387 7.79 -3.14 -29.38
CA ASP A 387 8.72 -3.83 -30.29
C ASP A 387 8.53 -3.38 -31.75
N ALA A 388 7.60 -2.45 -32.01
CA ALA A 388 7.40 -1.90 -33.33
C ALA A 388 8.62 -1.06 -33.78
N PRO A 389 9.07 -1.24 -35.04
CA PRO A 389 10.21 -0.48 -35.57
C PRO A 389 9.90 1.02 -35.71
N ASP A 390 8.64 1.38 -35.92
CA ASP A 390 8.13 2.75 -36.06
C ASP A 390 7.56 3.33 -34.75
N LEU A 391 7.88 2.71 -33.60
CA LEU A 391 7.44 3.20 -32.28
C LEU A 391 7.76 4.70 -32.06
N PRO A 392 8.96 5.23 -32.40
CA PRO A 392 9.26 6.65 -32.21
C PRO A 392 8.30 7.56 -32.99
N GLU A 393 7.96 7.22 -34.24
CA GLU A 393 7.01 7.97 -35.06
C GLU A 393 5.59 7.88 -34.50
N GLN A 394 5.19 6.72 -33.97
CA GLN A 394 3.89 6.55 -33.30
C GLN A 394 3.81 7.40 -32.02
N LEU A 395 4.84 7.37 -31.18
CA LEU A 395 4.92 8.16 -29.95
C LEU A 395 4.83 9.65 -30.25
N ARG A 396 5.61 10.16 -31.23
CA ARG A 396 5.55 11.57 -31.65
C ARG A 396 4.15 12.00 -32.06
N ARG A 397 3.43 11.14 -32.80
CA ARG A 397 2.07 11.40 -33.26
C ARG A 397 1.05 11.40 -32.12
N VAL A 398 1.16 10.46 -31.18
CA VAL A 398 0.20 10.31 -30.07
C VAL A 398 0.40 11.38 -29.01
N LEU A 399 1.65 11.64 -28.63
CA LEU A 399 2.00 12.67 -27.66
C LEU A 399 1.90 14.08 -28.27
N ASP A 400 1.98 14.17 -29.60
CA ASP A 400 1.99 15.42 -30.36
C ASP A 400 3.11 16.34 -29.83
N LYS A 401 4.30 15.73 -29.79
CA LYS A 401 5.56 16.29 -29.29
C LYS A 401 6.70 15.61 -30.04
N ASP A 402 7.73 16.37 -30.39
CA ASP A 402 9.00 15.78 -30.81
C ASP A 402 9.69 15.09 -29.62
N LEU A 403 10.19 13.89 -29.87
CA LEU A 403 10.92 13.08 -28.89
C LEU A 403 12.34 12.86 -29.36
N SER A 404 13.26 13.02 -28.42
CA SER A 404 14.63 12.51 -28.51
C SER A 404 14.64 10.97 -28.56
N ALA A 405 15.77 10.40 -28.97
CA ALA A 405 15.95 8.95 -28.95
C ALA A 405 15.86 8.39 -27.52
N GLU A 406 16.40 9.12 -26.55
CA GLU A 406 16.38 8.75 -25.13
C GLU A 406 14.96 8.70 -24.56
N GLU A 407 14.14 9.74 -24.80
CA GLU A 407 12.73 9.75 -24.39
C GLU A 407 11.95 8.58 -25.05
N ALA A 408 12.20 8.30 -26.34
CA ALA A 408 11.55 7.20 -27.02
C ALA A 408 11.93 5.83 -26.42
N ASP A 409 13.19 5.66 -26.01
CA ASP A 409 13.66 4.44 -25.35
C ASP A 409 13.13 4.32 -23.91
N GLU A 410 12.97 5.43 -23.19
CA GLU A 410 12.32 5.47 -21.88
C GLU A 410 10.86 4.98 -21.96
N TYR A 411 10.09 5.51 -22.92
CA TYR A 411 8.74 5.02 -23.18
C TYR A 411 8.74 3.54 -23.61
N ARG A 412 9.68 3.11 -24.45
CA ARG A 412 9.81 1.70 -24.83
C ARG A 412 10.01 0.80 -23.60
N HIS A 413 10.88 1.21 -22.68
CA HIS A 413 11.11 0.49 -21.44
C HIS A 413 9.85 0.43 -20.59
N ALA A 414 9.17 1.57 -20.37
CA ALA A 414 7.93 1.66 -19.61
C ALA A 414 6.84 0.71 -20.14
N LEU A 415 6.65 0.67 -21.47
CA LEU A 415 5.66 -0.20 -22.12
C LEU A 415 6.00 -1.69 -21.96
N ARG A 416 7.27 -2.07 -22.08
CA ARG A 416 7.71 -3.45 -21.83
C ARG A 416 7.49 -3.85 -20.37
N THR A 417 7.81 -2.96 -19.44
CA THR A 417 7.61 -3.20 -18.00
C THR A 417 6.13 -3.42 -17.68
N ALA A 418 5.23 -2.57 -18.20
CA ALA A 418 3.78 -2.76 -18.05
C ALA A 418 3.29 -4.10 -18.62
N ARG A 419 3.73 -4.45 -19.85
CA ARG A 419 3.38 -5.73 -20.51
C ARG A 419 3.87 -6.94 -19.70
N ASN A 420 5.13 -6.90 -19.25
CA ASN A 420 5.76 -7.98 -18.51
C ASN A 420 5.17 -8.16 -17.10
N ALA A 421 4.68 -7.09 -16.48
CA ALA A 421 3.95 -7.15 -15.22
C ALA A 421 2.53 -7.72 -15.36
N GLY A 422 2.04 -7.96 -16.59
CA GLY A 422 0.69 -8.45 -16.83
C GLY A 422 -0.38 -7.37 -16.64
N MET A 423 0.01 -6.09 -16.70
CA MET A 423 -0.96 -4.99 -16.68
C MET A 423 -1.89 -5.08 -17.90
N PRO A 424 -3.14 -4.58 -17.80
CA PRO A 424 -4.13 -4.63 -18.89
C PRO A 424 -3.82 -3.62 -20.01
N VAL A 425 -2.66 -3.80 -20.65
CA VAL A 425 -2.14 -3.00 -21.77
C VAL A 425 -3.10 -3.07 -22.96
N GLY A 426 -3.38 -1.93 -23.60
CA GLY A 426 -4.28 -1.82 -24.75
C GLY A 426 -5.78 -1.81 -24.41
N THR A 427 -6.17 -2.02 -23.15
CA THR A 427 -7.55 -1.88 -22.71
C THR A 427 -7.92 -0.40 -22.56
N ARG A 428 -9.07 0.02 -23.11
CA ARG A 428 -9.50 1.43 -23.07
C ARG A 428 -9.69 1.93 -21.63
N THR A 429 -10.41 1.18 -20.82
CA THR A 429 -10.67 1.43 -19.41
C THR A 429 -10.76 0.11 -18.67
N VAL A 430 -10.43 0.12 -17.39
CA VAL A 430 -10.41 -1.05 -16.52
C VAL A 430 -11.11 -0.75 -15.19
N THR A 431 -11.57 -1.80 -14.53
CA THR A 431 -12.02 -1.77 -13.13
C THR A 431 -11.09 -2.62 -12.28
N VAL A 432 -11.31 -2.63 -10.97
CA VAL A 432 -10.59 -3.55 -10.06
C VAL A 432 -10.79 -5.03 -10.45
N ASP A 433 -11.91 -5.37 -11.09
CA ASP A 433 -12.23 -6.74 -11.51
C ASP A 433 -11.21 -7.29 -12.52
N ASP A 434 -10.59 -6.42 -13.32
CA ASP A 434 -9.59 -6.80 -14.32
C ASP A 434 -8.27 -7.29 -13.69
N PHE A 435 -8.05 -6.99 -12.41
CA PHE A 435 -6.89 -7.43 -11.64
C PHE A 435 -7.16 -8.69 -10.81
N LEU A 436 -8.38 -9.24 -10.84
CA LEU A 436 -8.81 -10.36 -10.00
C LEU A 436 -9.22 -11.57 -10.86
N PRO A 437 -8.47 -12.68 -10.81
CA PRO A 437 -8.62 -13.79 -11.76
C PRO A 437 -10.03 -14.38 -11.85
N ARG A 438 -10.76 -14.46 -10.74
CA ARG A 438 -12.08 -15.10 -10.68
C ARG A 438 -13.23 -14.15 -10.95
N LYS A 439 -13.00 -12.83 -11.04
CA LYS A 439 -14.01 -11.74 -11.14
C LYS A 439 -15.06 -11.67 -10.03
N GLU A 440 -15.41 -12.79 -9.42
CA GLU A 440 -16.02 -12.86 -8.10
C GLU A 440 -14.89 -12.87 -7.06
N TRP A 441 -14.94 -11.90 -6.17
CA TRP A 441 -13.90 -11.69 -5.16
C TRP A 441 -14.48 -11.08 -3.90
N GLN A 442 -13.73 -11.24 -2.82
CA GLN A 442 -13.96 -10.58 -1.54
C GLN A 442 -12.70 -9.84 -1.12
N VAL A 443 -12.89 -8.73 -0.41
CA VAL A 443 -11.81 -7.95 0.16
C VAL A 443 -12.10 -7.63 1.62
N LEU A 444 -11.06 -7.74 2.44
CA LEU A 444 -10.96 -7.14 3.76
C LEU A 444 -10.04 -5.93 3.66
N SER A 445 -10.60 -4.73 3.74
CA SER A 445 -9.84 -3.48 3.82
C SER A 445 -9.52 -3.18 5.27
N LEU A 446 -8.24 -2.91 5.56
CA LEU A 446 -7.74 -2.54 6.88
C LEU A 446 -7.03 -1.19 6.79
N SER A 447 -7.34 -0.30 7.72
CA SER A 447 -6.69 1.01 7.84
C SER A 447 -6.31 1.28 9.30
N GLY A 448 -5.07 1.73 9.52
CA GLY A 448 -4.56 2.15 10.83
C GLY A 448 -4.16 3.60 10.82
N PHE A 449 -4.79 4.41 11.66
CA PHE A 449 -4.66 5.86 11.61
C PHE A 449 -3.49 6.32 12.48
N MET A 450 -2.44 6.86 11.86
CA MET A 450 -1.29 7.41 12.59
C MET A 450 -1.59 8.81 13.12
N LEU A 451 -2.28 9.59 12.30
CA LEU A 451 -2.86 10.89 12.60
C LEU A 451 -4.34 10.88 12.23
N ASP A 452 -5.07 11.94 12.61
CA ASP A 452 -6.47 12.09 12.23
C ASP A 452 -6.60 12.05 10.70
N ASP A 453 -7.52 11.22 10.21
CA ASP A 453 -7.83 11.15 8.79
C ASP A 453 -8.95 12.15 8.47
N PRO A 454 -8.65 13.20 7.69
CA PRO A 454 -9.61 14.26 7.44
C PRO A 454 -10.77 13.79 6.56
N TYR A 455 -10.60 12.72 5.77
CA TYR A 455 -11.64 12.28 4.82
C TYR A 455 -12.66 11.36 5.46
N SER A 456 -12.23 10.49 6.36
CA SER A 456 -13.14 9.58 7.07
C SER A 456 -13.49 10.02 8.49
N GLY A 457 -12.83 11.08 9.02
CA GLY A 457 -13.10 11.67 10.33
C GLY A 457 -12.60 10.83 11.51
N ARG A 458 -11.69 9.88 11.25
CA ARG A 458 -11.20 8.94 12.26
C ARG A 458 -9.99 9.49 13.00
N PRO A 459 -9.95 9.40 14.34
CA PRO A 459 -8.83 9.89 15.10
C PRO A 459 -7.58 9.02 14.91
N GLY A 460 -6.42 9.65 14.93
CA GLY A 460 -5.12 9.00 14.88
C GLY A 460 -4.72 8.32 16.19
N VAL A 461 -3.41 8.17 16.40
CA VAL A 461 -2.87 7.67 17.67
C VAL A 461 -2.94 8.76 18.73
N GLU A 462 -3.65 8.48 19.82
CA GLU A 462 -3.81 9.37 20.97
C GLU A 462 -2.89 8.92 22.12
N THR A 463 -2.23 9.86 22.78
CA THR A 463 -1.48 9.56 24.03
C THR A 463 -2.41 9.78 25.21
N LEU A 464 -2.67 8.72 25.99
CA LEU A 464 -3.53 8.81 27.17
C LEU A 464 -2.71 9.14 28.43
N GLU A 465 -1.59 8.45 28.59
CA GLU A 465 -0.59 8.69 29.62
C GLU A 465 0.77 8.20 29.13
N ARG A 466 1.82 8.38 29.94
CA ARG A 466 3.17 7.93 29.55
C ARG A 466 3.20 6.42 29.30
N GLY A 467 3.47 6.04 28.05
CA GLY A 467 3.56 4.63 27.64
C GLY A 467 2.21 3.96 27.38
N VAL A 468 1.10 4.70 27.38
CA VAL A 468 -0.24 4.18 27.06
C VAL A 468 -0.86 5.02 25.95
N TYR A 469 -1.26 4.33 24.90
CA TYR A 469 -1.75 4.95 23.68
C TYR A 469 -3.08 4.33 23.29
N ARG A 470 -3.97 5.15 22.72
CA ARG A 470 -5.16 4.66 22.03
C ARG A 470 -4.94 4.73 20.54
N VAL A 471 -5.27 3.65 19.85
CA VAL A 471 -5.08 3.52 18.41
C VAL A 471 -6.40 3.15 17.77
N THR A 472 -6.78 3.89 16.74
CA THR A 472 -7.96 3.60 15.93
C THR A 472 -7.57 2.78 14.71
N THR A 473 -8.35 1.75 14.45
CA THR A 473 -8.25 0.95 13.23
C THR A 473 -9.63 0.69 12.67
N ARG A 474 -9.70 0.55 11.34
CA ARG A 474 -10.92 0.19 10.64
C ARG A 474 -10.68 -1.10 9.85
N ALA A 475 -11.58 -2.06 10.01
CA ALA A 475 -11.75 -3.20 9.11
C ALA A 475 -13.07 -3.02 8.34
N ALA A 476 -13.07 -3.25 7.04
CA ALA A 476 -14.28 -3.12 6.23
C ALA A 476 -14.36 -4.16 5.12
N THR A 477 -15.58 -4.62 4.85
CA THR A 477 -15.96 -5.49 3.74
C THR A 477 -17.28 -5.00 3.14
N LYS A 478 -17.75 -5.63 2.06
CA LYS A 478 -19.08 -5.33 1.49
C LYS A 478 -20.24 -5.57 2.47
N CYS A 479 -20.00 -6.33 3.54
CA CYS A 479 -21.03 -6.68 4.53
C CYS A 479 -21.15 -5.66 5.66
N GLY A 480 -20.11 -4.84 5.88
CA GLY A 480 -20.07 -3.86 6.96
C GLY A 480 -18.66 -3.41 7.30
N SER A 481 -18.52 -2.67 8.40
CA SER A 481 -17.23 -2.30 8.95
C SER A 481 -17.20 -2.39 10.47
N LEU A 482 -16.01 -2.71 10.97
CA LEU A 482 -15.63 -2.66 12.37
C LEU A 482 -14.62 -1.52 12.53
N GLU A 483 -14.91 -0.61 13.44
CA GLU A 483 -13.91 0.29 14.00
C GLU A 483 -13.50 -0.22 15.38
N ALA A 484 -12.21 -0.49 15.55
CA ALA A 484 -11.64 -0.93 16.80
C ALA A 484 -10.71 0.15 17.36
N ARG A 485 -11.02 0.63 18.57
CA ARG A 485 -10.17 1.56 19.32
C ARG A 485 -9.48 0.78 20.43
N MET A 486 -8.19 0.51 20.26
CA MET A 486 -7.40 -0.32 21.16
C MET A 486 -6.55 0.56 22.09
N THR A 487 -6.64 0.32 23.40
CA THR A 487 -5.75 0.96 24.38
C THR A 487 -4.58 0.03 24.67
N LEU A 488 -3.38 0.44 24.24
CA LEU A 488 -2.15 -0.36 24.26
C LEU A 488 -1.12 0.28 25.20
N ARG A 489 -0.59 -0.52 26.12
CA ARG A 489 0.49 -0.14 27.01
C ARG A 489 1.81 -0.76 26.54
N LEU A 490 2.86 0.06 26.44
CA LEU A 490 4.24 -0.40 26.27
C LEU A 490 4.67 -1.16 27.54
N MET A 491 5.12 -2.40 27.40
CA MET A 491 5.62 -3.18 28.53
C MET A 491 7.06 -2.81 28.91
N GLU A 492 7.81 -2.27 27.95
CA GLU A 492 9.20 -1.82 28.14
C GLU A 492 9.27 -0.29 28.26
N SER A 493 10.45 0.24 28.61
CA SER A 493 10.67 1.69 28.50
C SER A 493 10.51 2.17 27.05
N PHE A 494 10.36 3.48 26.84
CA PHE A 494 10.24 4.05 25.49
C PHE A 494 11.46 3.72 24.61
N GLU A 495 12.66 3.76 25.20
CA GLU A 495 13.91 3.46 24.51
C GLU A 495 14.06 1.98 24.13
N GLU A 496 13.67 1.08 25.03
CA GLU A 496 13.65 -0.36 24.75
C GLU A 496 12.56 -0.71 23.73
N SER A 497 11.38 -0.08 23.85
CA SER A 497 10.28 -0.24 22.88
C SER A 497 10.71 0.19 21.48
N ARG A 498 11.46 1.29 21.36
CA ARG A 498 12.05 1.72 20.09
C ARG A 498 12.89 0.62 19.45
N LEU A 499 13.67 -0.14 20.22
CA LEU A 499 14.42 -1.29 19.72
C LEU A 499 13.51 -2.47 19.34
N VAL A 500 12.42 -2.72 20.07
CA VAL A 500 11.43 -3.76 19.73
C VAL A 500 10.80 -3.51 18.36
N PHE A 501 10.54 -2.23 18.05
CA PHE A 501 10.00 -1.72 16.79
C PHE A 501 11.06 -1.46 15.70
N SER A 502 12.34 -1.74 15.96
CA SER A 502 13.41 -1.63 14.96
C SER A 502 13.79 -3.00 14.35
N PRO A 503 14.16 -3.03 13.06
CA PRO A 503 14.91 -4.12 12.44
C PRO A 503 16.19 -4.48 13.22
N LEU A 504 16.70 -5.69 13.06
CA LEU A 504 17.73 -6.26 13.93
C LEU A 504 19.11 -5.60 13.79
N LEU A 505 19.59 -5.36 12.56
CA LEU A 505 20.84 -4.63 12.32
C LEU A 505 20.73 -3.19 12.79
N ASP A 506 19.56 -2.55 12.61
CA ASP A 506 19.31 -1.21 13.13
C ASP A 506 19.35 -1.14 14.67
N ARG A 507 18.91 -2.19 15.39
CA ARG A 507 19.09 -2.27 16.85
C ARG A 507 20.57 -2.29 17.23
N PHE A 508 21.39 -3.05 16.51
CA PHE A 508 22.82 -3.11 16.78
C PHE A 508 23.47 -1.75 16.53
N TYR A 509 23.08 -1.09 15.44
CA TYR A 509 23.52 0.27 15.13
C TYR A 509 23.12 1.29 16.21
N ARG A 510 21.98 1.08 16.87
CA ARG A 510 21.52 1.88 18.02
C ARG A 510 22.13 1.45 19.37
N GLY A 511 23.16 0.62 19.37
CA GLY A 511 23.95 0.27 20.55
C GLY A 511 23.55 -1.02 21.27
N GLN A 512 22.63 -1.83 20.73
CA GLN A 512 22.42 -3.18 21.26
C GLN A 512 23.63 -4.06 20.92
N ASP A 513 24.33 -4.55 21.95
CA ASP A 513 25.46 -5.44 21.74
C ASP A 513 25.00 -6.82 21.23
N PHE A 514 25.39 -7.13 19.99
CA PHE A 514 25.03 -8.38 19.33
C PHE A 514 25.77 -9.61 19.90
N ARG A 515 26.86 -9.41 20.65
CA ARG A 515 27.70 -10.49 21.19
C ARG A 515 27.19 -11.06 22.50
N THR A 516 26.53 -10.24 23.31
CA THR A 516 26.08 -10.60 24.66
C THR A 516 24.60 -10.97 24.71
N ARG A 517 23.82 -10.66 23.66
CA ARG A 517 22.40 -11.02 23.60
C ARG A 517 22.18 -12.51 23.26
N PRO A 518 21.05 -13.11 23.70
CA PRO A 518 20.64 -14.42 23.22
C PRO A 518 20.34 -14.41 21.71
N VAL A 519 21.07 -15.24 20.97
CA VAL A 519 20.89 -15.43 19.52
C VAL A 519 19.79 -16.45 19.24
N LYS A 520 18.89 -16.11 18.32
CA LYS A 520 17.79 -16.98 17.90
C LYS A 520 17.99 -17.44 16.46
N ILE A 521 17.49 -18.62 16.09
CA ILE A 521 17.51 -19.11 14.69
C ILE A 521 16.88 -18.08 13.73
N SER A 522 15.82 -17.40 14.19
CA SER A 522 15.14 -16.34 13.43
C SER A 522 16.04 -15.16 13.07
N ASP A 523 17.14 -14.95 13.78
CA ASP A 523 18.04 -13.81 13.53
C ASP A 523 18.70 -13.92 12.15
N SER A 524 19.00 -15.15 11.70
CA SER A 524 19.48 -15.39 10.33
C SER A 524 18.49 -14.90 9.28
N GLY A 525 17.22 -15.27 9.39
CA GLY A 525 16.19 -14.80 8.47
C GLY A 525 15.92 -13.30 8.56
N ARG A 526 15.97 -12.72 9.77
CA ARG A 526 15.78 -11.28 9.98
C ARG A 526 16.91 -10.45 9.38
N ILE A 527 18.16 -10.82 9.65
CA ILE A 527 19.34 -10.18 9.06
C ILE A 527 19.31 -10.30 7.55
N ARG A 528 18.99 -11.48 7.01
CA ARG A 528 18.83 -11.68 5.56
C ARG A 528 17.83 -10.69 4.97
N ASN A 529 16.62 -10.65 5.52
CA ASN A 529 15.56 -9.76 5.02
C ASN A 529 15.96 -8.28 5.13
N GLU A 530 16.61 -7.90 6.24
CA GLU A 530 17.02 -6.51 6.46
C GLU A 530 18.16 -6.08 5.55
N LEU A 531 19.12 -6.96 5.23
CA LEU A 531 20.15 -6.68 4.23
C LEU A 531 19.54 -6.45 2.85
N GLN A 532 18.54 -7.26 2.49
CA GLN A 532 17.80 -7.07 1.26
C GLN A 532 17.13 -5.70 1.24
N THR A 533 16.67 -5.17 2.39
CA THR A 533 16.10 -3.82 2.48
C THR A 533 17.12 -2.71 2.43
N LEU A 534 18.20 -2.85 3.17
CA LEU A 534 19.17 -1.76 3.35
C LEU A 534 20.09 -1.58 2.14
N ALA A 535 20.34 -2.64 1.37
CA ALA A 535 21.38 -2.64 0.35
C ALA A 535 21.06 -3.58 -0.83
N SER A 536 19.79 -3.71 -1.23
CA SER A 536 19.33 -4.60 -2.32
C SER A 536 20.24 -4.57 -3.57
N GLU A 537 20.59 -3.37 -4.03
CA GLU A 537 21.43 -3.11 -5.21
C GLU A 537 22.89 -3.60 -5.05
N PHE A 538 23.32 -3.83 -3.82
CA PHE A 538 24.69 -4.22 -3.46
C PHE A 538 24.76 -5.68 -2.98
N LEU A 539 23.72 -6.48 -3.26
CA LEU A 539 23.69 -7.91 -3.01
C LEU A 539 23.91 -8.70 -4.30
N GLU A 540 24.85 -9.64 -4.27
CA GLU A 540 25.04 -10.64 -5.31
C GLU A 540 24.44 -11.96 -4.85
N TYR A 541 23.50 -12.51 -5.62
CA TYR A 541 22.87 -13.80 -5.36
C TYR A 541 23.62 -14.91 -6.08
N PHE A 542 23.82 -16.05 -5.42
CA PHE A 542 24.50 -17.21 -6.00
C PHE A 542 23.93 -18.54 -5.48
N GLY A 543 23.98 -19.58 -6.31
CA GLY A 543 23.36 -20.87 -5.99
C GLY A 543 21.85 -20.73 -5.74
N ASP A 544 21.28 -21.62 -4.93
CA ASP A 544 19.85 -21.64 -4.64
C ASP A 544 19.44 -20.59 -3.57
N ASP A 545 20.35 -20.23 -2.67
CA ASP A 545 20.04 -19.41 -1.49
C ASP A 545 21.19 -18.50 -1.00
N GLY A 546 22.31 -18.43 -1.72
CA GLY A 546 23.50 -17.65 -1.35
C GLY A 546 23.38 -16.15 -1.61
N ILE A 547 23.95 -15.33 -0.71
CA ILE A 547 24.06 -13.87 -0.81
C ILE A 547 25.49 -13.43 -0.45
N ARG A 548 26.10 -12.63 -1.33
CA ARG A 548 27.34 -11.89 -1.07
C ARG A 548 27.05 -10.39 -1.00
N VAL A 549 27.54 -9.71 0.03
CA VAL A 549 27.34 -8.26 0.22
C VAL A 549 28.54 -7.49 -0.33
N LYS A 550 28.32 -6.58 -1.28
CA LYS A 550 29.36 -5.72 -1.89
C LYS A 550 29.53 -4.42 -1.10
N PHE A 551 30.04 -4.53 0.12
CA PHE A 551 30.17 -3.41 1.06
C PHE A 551 30.92 -2.19 0.51
N ASP A 552 31.97 -2.41 -0.29
CA ASP A 552 32.81 -1.32 -0.81
C ASP A 552 32.10 -0.49 -1.90
N GLN A 553 30.99 -1.00 -2.44
CA GLN A 553 30.19 -0.34 -3.47
C GLN A 553 29.02 0.45 -2.90
N ILE A 554 28.70 0.29 -1.60
CA ILE A 554 27.57 0.97 -0.96
C ILE A 554 27.89 2.47 -0.82
N PRO A 555 27.11 3.37 -1.47
CA PRO A 555 27.29 4.81 -1.33
C PRO A 555 26.85 5.30 0.05
N GLU A 556 27.45 6.40 0.51
CA GLU A 556 27.09 7.03 1.79
C GLU A 556 25.63 7.55 1.82
N GLY A 557 25.07 7.86 0.65
CA GLY A 557 23.66 8.20 0.49
C GLY A 557 22.69 7.01 0.64
N VAL A 558 23.20 5.78 0.72
CA VAL A 558 22.42 4.56 0.99
C VAL A 558 22.58 4.13 2.44
N LEU A 559 23.83 3.97 2.90
CA LEU A 559 24.16 3.70 4.30
C LEU A 559 25.37 4.53 4.73
N ALA A 560 25.29 5.12 5.91
CA ALA A 560 26.43 5.79 6.53
C ALA A 560 27.62 4.82 6.71
N ARG A 561 28.85 5.33 6.58
CA ARG A 561 30.07 4.51 6.57
C ARG A 561 30.26 3.72 7.86
N ASP A 562 30.00 4.33 9.00
CA ASP A 562 30.02 3.69 10.32
C ASP A 562 28.97 2.55 10.43
N LYS A 563 27.78 2.73 9.85
CA LYS A 563 26.75 1.69 9.79
C LYS A 563 27.20 0.52 8.92
N VAL A 564 27.84 0.79 7.78
CA VAL A 564 28.42 -0.24 6.89
C VAL A 564 29.48 -1.06 7.63
N GLU A 565 30.41 -0.40 8.33
CA GLU A 565 31.46 -1.05 9.11
C GLU A 565 30.90 -1.95 10.21
N LEU A 566 29.92 -1.45 10.96
CA LEU A 566 29.25 -2.23 11.99
C LEU A 566 28.52 -3.44 11.40
N ILE A 567 27.78 -3.27 10.29
CA ILE A 567 27.08 -4.40 9.65
C ILE A 567 28.10 -5.45 9.21
N ARG A 568 29.23 -5.05 8.61
CA ARG A 568 30.30 -5.98 8.23
C ARG A 568 30.81 -6.78 9.43
N GLU A 569 31.05 -6.11 10.55
CA GLU A 569 31.47 -6.73 11.81
C GLU A 569 30.42 -7.73 12.36
N VAL A 570 29.15 -7.31 12.39
CA VAL A 570 28.03 -8.15 12.80
C VAL A 570 27.94 -9.40 11.93
N LEU A 571 27.93 -9.26 10.61
CA LEU A 571 27.82 -10.38 9.68
C LEU A 571 28.97 -11.37 9.82
N ALA A 572 30.21 -10.88 9.97
CA ALA A 572 31.37 -11.71 10.22
C ALA A 572 31.24 -12.50 11.52
N TRP A 573 30.79 -11.86 12.60
CA TRP A 573 30.58 -12.52 13.89
C TRP A 573 29.48 -13.59 13.83
N TYR A 574 28.32 -13.30 13.23
CA TYR A 574 27.24 -14.28 13.08
C TYR A 574 27.65 -15.47 12.21
N LYS A 575 28.37 -15.23 11.12
CA LYS A 575 28.89 -16.30 10.25
C LYS A 575 29.91 -17.18 10.98
N ALA A 576 30.77 -16.60 11.80
CA ALA A 576 31.77 -17.35 12.57
C ALA A 576 31.15 -18.17 13.72
N ASN A 577 30.20 -17.59 14.47
CA ASN A 577 29.63 -18.22 15.67
C ASN A 577 28.40 -19.09 15.38
N HIS A 578 27.69 -18.83 14.28
CA HIS A 578 26.48 -19.57 13.88
C HIS A 578 26.53 -20.03 12.40
N PRO A 579 27.59 -20.74 11.98
CA PRO A 579 27.86 -21.02 10.56
C PRO A 579 26.76 -21.81 9.85
N ILE A 580 26.03 -22.69 10.56
CA ILE A 580 24.92 -23.46 10.00
C ILE A 580 23.75 -22.54 9.61
N TRP A 581 23.41 -21.58 10.47
CA TRP A 581 22.29 -20.67 10.23
C TRP A 581 22.62 -19.60 9.20
N PHE A 582 23.89 -19.24 9.06
CA PHE A 582 24.39 -18.24 8.13
C PHE A 582 25.14 -18.84 6.93
N ARG A 583 24.89 -20.11 6.61
CA ARG A 583 25.51 -20.80 5.46
C ARG A 583 25.23 -20.12 4.12
N TRP A 584 24.15 -19.34 4.05
CA TRP A 584 23.74 -18.58 2.88
C TRP A 584 24.61 -17.33 2.67
N LEU A 585 25.33 -16.86 3.68
CA LEU A 585 26.02 -15.57 3.64
C LEU A 585 27.49 -15.72 3.23
N GLU A 586 27.93 -14.91 2.28
CA GLU A 586 29.35 -14.61 2.03
C GLU A 586 29.66 -13.16 2.39
N VAL A 587 30.69 -12.98 3.23
CA VAL A 587 31.15 -11.66 3.65
C VAL A 587 32.45 -11.41 2.88
N SER A 588 32.39 -10.54 1.87
CA SER A 588 33.53 -10.10 1.06
C SER A 588 33.88 -8.66 1.37
#